data_AF-A0A359I7L3-F1
#
_entry.id   AF-A0A359I7L3-F1
#
_cell.length_a   1.000
_cell.length_b   1.000
_cell.length_c   1.000
_cell.angle_alpha   90.00
_cell.angle_beta   90.00
_cell.angle_gamma   90.00
#
_symmetry.space_group_name_H-M   'P 1'
#
loop_
_entity.id
_entity.type
_entity.pdbx_description
1 polymer ?
#
loop_
_entity_poly.entity_id
_entity_poly.type
_entity_poly.pdbx_seq_one_letter_code
_entity_poly.pdbx_strand_id
1 'polypeptide(L)'
;MEEKNIVIKGARVNNLKNVDISLPLNKFIVVTGVSGSGKSSLAFDTLYAEGQRRYVESLSAYARQFLGRMSKPECDYIKGLPPAIAIEQKVNTRNPRSTVGTATEIYDYLRMLYARVGHTFSPVSGLEVKKHGTEDMVRTALSYPEGTRMAVLIDIRVPESRTFDQQLEIYMKEGYSRLEKNGEFITISDLRSKGTPDSPDGYRLLIDRLSVSDNKDEISRLTDSVETAYYEGHDECIIKIWGKDGVHEHQFSKRFMADGMEFREPSDLMFNFNNPYGACPVCEGFGKVLGISEELVIPNKTLSVYQNAVKCWNGEKMNEWKQHLIHVAPHFNFPIHTPYMDLTQSQKDFLWHGNSHWEGIDGFFRWIDSRQDKIQFRVMKA
;
A
#
# COMPACT_ATOMS: atom_id res chain seq x y z
N MET A 1 44.69 19.66 28.02
CA MET A 1 43.98 18.38 27.86
C MET A 1 45.01 17.38 27.35
N GLU A 2 45.33 16.32 28.11
CA GLU A 2 46.20 15.25 27.60
C GLU A 2 45.60 14.68 26.31
N GLU A 3 46.40 14.62 25.24
CA GLU A 3 46.00 13.98 24.00
C GLU A 3 45.78 12.49 24.26
N LYS A 4 44.53 12.06 24.24
CA LYS A 4 44.18 10.65 24.38
C LYS A 4 44.51 9.96 23.05
N ASN A 5 45.39 8.96 23.09
CA ASN A 5 45.78 8.17 21.93
C ASN A 5 45.18 6.75 22.01
N ILE A 6 44.88 6.16 20.86
CA ILE A 6 44.74 4.71 20.72
C ILE A 6 46.16 4.15 20.64
N VAL A 7 46.51 3.26 21.55
CA VAL A 7 47.83 2.62 21.58
C VAL A 7 47.65 1.15 21.27
N ILE A 8 48.31 0.70 20.21
CA ILE A 8 48.34 -0.69 19.73
C ILE A 8 49.76 -1.21 19.97
N LYS A 9 49.88 -2.36 20.64
CA LYS A 9 51.14 -3.05 20.84
C LYS A 9 51.10 -4.46 20.27
N GLY A 10 52.14 -4.80 19.52
CA GLY A 10 52.39 -6.12 18.98
C GLY A 10 51.28 -6.66 18.06
N ALA A 11 50.71 -5.84 17.18
CA ALA A 11 49.70 -6.34 16.23
C ALA A 11 50.33 -7.31 15.21
N ARG A 12 49.74 -8.51 15.11
CA ARG A 12 50.24 -9.66 14.32
C ARG A 12 49.19 -10.29 13.41
N VAL A 13 47.99 -9.70 13.33
CA VAL A 13 46.91 -10.19 12.46
C VAL A 13 47.36 -10.29 11.01
N ASN A 14 47.14 -11.46 10.40
CA ASN A 14 47.53 -11.79 9.02
C ASN A 14 49.03 -11.59 8.76
N ASN A 15 49.41 -10.56 8.00
CA ASN A 15 50.79 -10.30 7.62
C ASN A 15 51.46 -9.18 8.43
N LEU A 16 50.78 -8.64 9.46
CA LEU A 16 51.37 -7.65 10.36
C LEU A 16 52.55 -8.25 11.13
N LYS A 17 53.67 -7.53 11.19
CA LYS A 17 54.93 -7.99 11.77
C LYS A 17 55.18 -7.36 13.14
N ASN A 18 54.37 -7.73 14.13
CA ASN A 18 54.49 -7.25 15.51
C ASN A 18 54.50 -5.71 15.60
N VAL A 19 53.48 -5.09 15.03
CA VAL A 19 53.44 -3.65 14.78
C VAL A 19 52.96 -2.89 16.02
N ASP A 20 53.72 -1.86 16.39
CA ASP A 20 53.41 -0.92 17.47
C ASP A 20 53.02 0.45 16.88
N ILE A 21 51.81 0.93 17.17
CA ILE A 21 51.31 2.20 16.63
C ILE A 21 50.59 2.99 17.73
N SER A 22 50.77 4.31 17.71
CA SER A 22 49.95 5.25 18.47
C SER A 22 49.18 6.15 17.51
N LEU A 23 47.85 6.18 17.65
CA LEU A 23 46.95 6.95 16.81
C LEU A 23 46.26 8.05 17.64
N PRO A 24 46.30 9.33 17.23
CA PRO A 24 45.62 10.39 17.96
C PRO A 24 44.10 10.28 17.83
N LEU A 25 43.36 10.35 18.95
CA LEU A 25 41.90 10.38 18.89
C LEU A 25 41.38 11.70 18.30
N ASN A 26 40.14 11.67 17.79
CA ASN A 26 39.45 12.83 17.21
C ASN A 26 40.17 13.47 16.01
N LYS A 27 40.96 12.67 15.30
CA LYS A 27 41.61 13.06 14.04
C LYS A 27 41.11 12.19 12.89
N PHE A 28 41.07 12.77 11.69
CA PHE A 28 40.83 12.02 10.47
C PHE A 28 42.13 11.32 10.07
N ILE A 29 42.22 10.02 10.37
CA ILE A 29 43.42 9.22 10.13
C ILE A 29 43.26 8.45 8.82
N VAL A 30 44.25 8.57 7.94
CA VAL A 30 44.30 7.85 6.68
C VAL A 30 45.40 6.79 6.75
N VAL A 31 45.02 5.52 6.57
CA VAL A 31 45.97 4.40 6.44
C VAL A 31 46.28 4.18 4.96
N THR A 32 47.52 4.41 4.55
CA THR A 32 47.96 4.30 3.15
C THR A 32 49.09 3.28 2.97
N GLY A 33 49.33 2.84 1.74
CA GLY A 33 50.33 1.84 1.39
C GLY A 33 49.91 0.91 0.23
N VAL A 34 50.88 0.17 -0.32
CA VAL A 34 50.69 -0.75 -1.47
C VAL A 34 49.65 -1.85 -1.19
N SER A 35 49.05 -2.42 -2.24
CA SER A 35 48.13 -3.56 -2.08
C SER A 35 48.81 -4.71 -1.31
N GLY A 36 48.08 -5.33 -0.38
CA GLY A 36 48.64 -6.38 0.47
C GLY A 36 49.56 -5.91 1.61
N SER A 37 49.81 -4.61 1.82
CA SER A 37 50.70 -4.13 2.88
C SER A 37 50.18 -4.27 4.32
N GLY A 38 49.02 -4.91 4.54
CA GLY A 38 48.41 -5.09 5.86
C GLY A 38 47.48 -3.96 6.32
N LYS A 39 47.10 -3.01 5.44
CA LYS A 39 46.18 -1.90 5.77
C LYS A 39 44.85 -2.39 6.32
N SER A 40 44.19 -3.32 5.60
CA SER A 40 42.91 -3.88 6.03
C SER A 40 43.06 -4.72 7.29
N SER A 41 44.19 -5.42 7.44
CA SER A 41 44.48 -6.20 8.64
C SER A 41 44.65 -5.34 9.89
N LEU A 42 45.22 -4.14 9.76
CA LEU A 42 45.29 -3.17 10.84
C LEU A 42 43.94 -2.50 11.11
N ALA A 43 43.28 -1.97 10.07
CA ALA A 43 42.07 -1.16 10.21
C ALA A 43 40.82 -2.00 10.55
N PHE A 44 40.56 -3.07 9.78
CA PHE A 44 39.36 -3.88 9.91
C PHE A 44 39.59 -5.08 10.85
N ASP A 45 40.59 -5.90 10.57
CA ASP A 45 40.77 -7.18 11.28
C ASP A 45 41.37 -7.00 12.69
N THR A 46 41.97 -5.84 12.99
CA THR A 46 42.51 -5.51 14.32
C THR A 46 41.67 -4.44 15.03
N LEU A 47 41.67 -3.20 14.52
CA LEU A 47 41.04 -2.08 15.23
C LEU A 47 39.52 -2.17 15.28
N TYR A 48 38.86 -2.35 14.12
CA TYR A 48 37.40 -2.50 14.09
C TYR A 48 36.94 -3.77 14.80
N ALA A 49 37.57 -4.92 14.52
CA ALA A 49 37.22 -6.18 15.15
C ALA A 49 37.28 -6.10 16.69
N GLU A 50 38.36 -5.53 17.25
CA GLU A 50 38.50 -5.38 18.71
C GLU A 50 37.54 -4.32 19.27
N GLY A 51 37.33 -3.21 18.56
CA GLY A 51 36.42 -2.14 18.99
C GLY A 51 34.96 -2.60 19.03
N GLN A 52 34.54 -3.35 18.02
CA GLN A 52 33.22 -3.98 17.96
C GLN A 52 33.09 -5.05 19.05
N ARG A 53 34.06 -5.97 19.18
CA ARG A 53 34.03 -7.05 20.19
C ARG A 53 33.86 -6.49 21.60
N ARG A 54 34.68 -5.51 22.00
CA ARG A 54 34.60 -4.88 23.34
C ARG A 54 33.25 -4.22 23.60
N TYR A 55 32.67 -3.57 22.58
CA TYR A 55 31.37 -2.95 22.70
C TYR A 55 30.26 -4.01 22.89
N VAL A 56 30.21 -5.04 22.04
CA VAL A 56 29.16 -6.07 22.13
C VAL A 56 29.30 -6.90 23.41
N GLU A 57 30.52 -7.13 23.92
CA GLU A 57 30.75 -7.80 25.22
C GLU A 57 30.16 -7.03 26.42
N SER A 58 29.97 -5.71 26.27
CA SER A 58 29.36 -4.87 27.31
C SER A 58 27.83 -4.90 27.32
N LEU A 59 27.18 -5.34 26.22
CA LEU A 59 25.72 -5.24 26.05
C LEU A 59 24.94 -6.18 26.96
N SER A 60 25.35 -7.45 27.09
CA SER A 60 24.68 -8.40 27.99
C SER A 60 25.58 -9.56 28.40
N ALA A 61 25.30 -10.17 29.55
CA ALA A 61 26.01 -11.37 30.01
C ALA A 61 25.82 -12.56 29.03
N TYR A 62 24.66 -12.63 28.37
CA TYR A 62 24.37 -13.62 27.33
C TYR A 62 25.23 -13.39 26.08
N ALA A 63 25.34 -12.15 25.58
CA ALA A 63 26.15 -11.84 24.40
C ALA A 63 27.63 -12.24 24.59
N ARG A 64 28.17 -12.09 25.81
CA ARG A 64 29.55 -12.53 26.13
C ARG A 64 29.77 -14.03 25.90
N GLN A 65 28.78 -14.87 26.16
CA GLN A 65 28.90 -16.32 25.95
C GLN A 65 29.08 -16.69 24.47
N PHE A 66 28.48 -15.92 23.56
CA PHE A 66 28.61 -16.13 22.11
C PHE A 66 29.86 -15.47 21.53
N LEU A 67 30.24 -14.29 22.02
CA LEU A 67 31.42 -13.55 21.57
C LEU A 67 32.73 -14.18 22.02
N GLY A 68 32.74 -14.93 23.13
CA GLY A 68 33.89 -15.71 23.55
C GLY A 68 34.35 -16.75 22.51
N ARG A 69 33.52 -17.05 21.50
CA ARG A 69 33.86 -17.92 20.35
C ARG A 69 34.43 -17.16 19.15
N MET A 70 34.37 -15.83 19.12
CA MET A 70 34.98 -15.03 18.06
C MET A 70 36.49 -14.96 18.28
N SER A 71 37.27 -15.14 17.21
CA SER A 71 38.73 -15.02 17.28
C SER A 71 39.12 -13.61 17.69
N LYS A 72 39.77 -13.48 18.85
CA LYS A 72 40.37 -12.21 19.26
C LYS A 72 41.49 -11.84 18.27
N PRO A 73 41.59 -10.57 17.85
CA PRO A 73 42.70 -10.15 17.02
C PRO A 73 44.05 -10.41 17.70
N GLU A 74 45.01 -10.98 16.97
CA GLU A 74 46.35 -11.24 17.46
C GLU A 74 47.11 -9.93 17.72
N CYS A 75 47.09 -9.47 18.97
CA CYS A 75 47.83 -8.31 19.46
C CYS A 75 48.17 -8.47 20.95
N ASP A 76 49.20 -7.77 21.44
CA ASP A 76 49.58 -7.83 22.86
C ASP A 76 48.62 -7.03 23.72
N TYR A 77 48.36 -5.77 23.35
CA TYR A 77 47.26 -5.01 23.91
C TYR A 77 46.85 -3.85 23.00
N ILE A 78 45.59 -3.42 23.17
CA ILE A 78 45.07 -2.18 22.59
C ILE A 78 44.44 -1.34 23.70
N LYS A 79 44.91 -0.12 23.91
CA LYS A 79 44.41 0.82 24.94
C LYS A 79 43.80 2.05 24.27
N GLY A 80 42.73 2.58 24.88
CA GLY A 80 42.08 3.81 24.41
C GLY A 80 41.20 3.64 23.17
N LEU A 81 40.82 2.41 22.81
CA LEU A 81 39.99 2.10 21.64
C LEU A 81 38.49 2.36 21.95
N PRO A 82 37.82 3.29 21.26
CA PRO A 82 36.38 3.48 21.38
C PRO A 82 35.58 2.37 20.65
N PRO A 83 34.25 2.30 20.85
CA PRO A 83 33.38 1.50 19.99
C PRO A 83 33.61 1.86 18.52
N ALA A 84 33.72 0.84 17.67
CA ALA A 84 34.07 1.01 16.27
C ALA A 84 32.92 0.60 15.34
N ILE A 85 32.75 1.35 14.25
CA ILE A 85 31.81 1.06 13.16
C ILE A 85 32.61 0.98 11.86
N ALA A 86 32.46 -0.13 11.13
CA ALA A 86 33.03 -0.28 9.80
C ALA A 86 32.03 0.14 8.75
N ILE A 87 32.48 0.99 7.83
CA ILE A 87 31.74 1.35 6.62
C ILE A 87 32.54 0.76 5.45
N GLU A 88 32.03 -0.33 4.89
CA GLU A 88 32.68 -1.11 3.83
C GLU A 88 31.81 -1.11 2.57
N GLN A 89 32.43 -1.22 1.39
CA GLN A 89 31.73 -1.61 0.16
C GLN A 89 31.47 -3.13 0.15
N LYS A 90 30.75 -3.65 1.14
CA LYS A 90 30.22 -5.02 1.05
C LYS A 90 28.98 -5.00 0.18
N VAL A 91 28.92 -5.94 -0.77
CA VAL A 91 27.72 -6.16 -1.57
C VAL A 91 26.65 -6.68 -0.63
N ASN A 92 25.72 -5.80 -0.23
CA ASN A 92 24.55 -6.22 0.53
C ASN A 92 23.79 -7.27 -0.28
N THR A 93 23.42 -8.37 0.36
CA THR A 93 22.54 -9.38 -0.22
C THR A 93 21.28 -8.68 -0.71
N ARG A 94 20.96 -8.83 -2.01
CA ARG A 94 19.79 -8.21 -2.62
C ARG A 94 18.54 -8.85 -2.05
N ASN A 95 17.91 -8.18 -1.09
CA ASN A 95 16.55 -8.49 -0.70
C ASN A 95 15.60 -7.73 -1.65
N PRO A 96 14.74 -8.42 -2.43
CA PRO A 96 13.83 -7.77 -3.38
C PRO A 96 12.82 -6.81 -2.73
N ARG A 97 12.62 -6.90 -1.41
CA ARG A 97 11.77 -6.00 -0.62
C ARG A 97 12.54 -4.89 0.10
N SER A 98 13.86 -4.82 -0.06
CA SER A 98 14.65 -3.71 0.47
C SER A 98 14.83 -2.64 -0.60
N THR A 99 14.48 -1.40 -0.24
CA THR A 99 14.66 -0.21 -1.07
C THR A 99 15.62 0.75 -0.38
N VAL A 100 16.03 1.81 -1.10
CA VAL A 100 16.80 2.91 -0.49
C VAL A 100 16.03 3.52 0.68
N GLY A 101 14.71 3.68 0.54
CA GLY A 101 13.86 4.27 1.58
C GLY A 101 13.80 3.41 2.85
N THR A 102 13.77 2.08 2.74
CA THR A 102 13.81 1.20 3.92
C THR A 102 15.20 1.14 4.54
N ALA A 103 16.27 1.17 3.73
CA ALA A 103 17.64 1.12 4.23
C ALA A 103 18.08 2.40 4.96
N THR A 104 17.45 3.53 4.63
CA THR A 104 17.71 4.85 5.24
C THR A 104 16.67 5.24 6.28
N GLU A 105 15.68 4.38 6.55
CA GLU A 105 14.51 4.64 7.40
C GLU A 105 13.62 5.82 6.95
N ILE A 106 13.97 6.52 5.86
CA ILE A 106 13.17 7.61 5.28
C ILE A 106 11.75 7.13 4.96
N TYR A 107 11.62 5.90 4.48
CA TYR A 107 10.30 5.34 4.18
C TYR A 107 9.44 5.19 5.44
N ASP A 108 10.04 4.82 6.59
CA ASP A 108 9.29 4.69 7.85
C ASP A 108 8.74 6.04 8.30
N TYR A 109 9.51 7.12 8.15
CA TYR A 109 9.01 8.48 8.39
C TYR A 109 7.92 8.89 7.40
N LEU A 110 8.02 8.51 6.12
CA LEU A 110 6.97 8.76 5.14
C LEU A 110 5.68 8.03 5.51
N ARG A 111 5.75 6.77 5.93
CA ARG A 111 4.56 6.03 6.40
C ARG A 111 3.88 6.75 7.57
N MET A 112 4.66 7.19 8.55
CA MET A 112 4.14 7.96 9.68
C MET A 112 3.52 9.29 9.24
N LEU A 113 4.14 10.00 8.30
CA LEU A 113 3.63 11.25 7.75
C LEU A 113 2.25 11.04 7.10
N TYR A 114 2.16 10.09 6.17
CA TYR A 114 0.90 9.79 5.46
C TYR A 114 -0.18 9.22 6.38
N ALA A 115 0.19 8.46 7.41
CA ALA A 115 -0.77 7.97 8.40
C ALA A 115 -1.34 9.07 9.31
N ARG A 116 -0.59 10.16 9.54
CA ARG A 116 -0.99 11.21 10.49
C ARG A 116 -1.65 12.41 9.84
N VAL A 117 -1.16 12.82 8.67
CA VAL A 117 -1.62 14.05 7.99
C VAL A 117 -2.00 13.79 6.53
N GLY A 118 -2.10 12.52 6.11
CA GLY A 118 -2.54 12.17 4.77
C GLY A 118 -4.05 12.39 4.60
N HIS A 119 -4.41 13.08 3.53
CA HIS A 119 -5.80 13.21 3.09
C HIS A 119 -6.15 12.04 2.17
N THR A 120 -7.24 11.34 2.48
CA THR A 120 -7.72 10.20 1.68
C THR A 120 -8.77 10.70 0.69
N PHE A 121 -8.69 10.23 -0.55
CA PHE A 121 -9.61 10.61 -1.61
C PHE A 121 -10.28 9.37 -2.18
N SER A 122 -11.57 9.51 -2.51
CA SER A 122 -12.30 8.44 -3.19
C SER A 122 -11.77 8.25 -4.62
N PRO A 123 -11.50 7.02 -5.07
CA PRO A 123 -11.11 6.76 -6.45
C PRO A 123 -12.28 6.89 -7.44
N VAL A 124 -13.53 6.98 -6.95
CA VAL A 124 -14.74 7.09 -7.80
C VAL A 124 -15.06 8.55 -8.10
N SER A 125 -15.21 9.38 -7.06
CA SER A 125 -15.59 10.79 -7.19
C SER A 125 -14.42 11.77 -7.09
N GLY A 126 -13.28 11.37 -6.53
CA GLY A 126 -12.18 12.27 -6.19
C GLY A 126 -12.44 13.14 -4.96
N LEU A 127 -13.58 12.96 -4.27
CA LEU A 127 -13.89 13.70 -3.05
C LEU A 127 -13.04 13.23 -1.88
N GLU A 128 -12.73 14.16 -0.97
CA GLU A 128 -12.02 13.85 0.26
C GLU A 128 -12.89 13.00 1.20
N VAL A 129 -12.34 11.86 1.61
CA VAL A 129 -12.94 10.97 2.61
C VAL A 129 -12.61 11.52 3.99
N LYS A 130 -13.65 11.83 4.76
CA LYS A 130 -13.51 12.40 6.11
C LYS A 130 -14.62 11.92 7.02
N LYS A 131 -14.28 11.84 8.31
CA LYS A 131 -15.28 11.77 9.37
C LYS A 131 -15.77 13.17 9.65
N HIS A 132 -17.08 13.30 9.84
CA HIS A 132 -17.72 14.54 10.19
C HIS A 132 -18.08 14.51 11.67
N GLY A 133 -17.56 15.48 12.41
CA GLY A 133 -18.01 15.78 13.76
C GLY A 133 -19.21 16.73 13.75
N THR A 134 -19.77 16.98 14.93
CA THR A 134 -20.82 17.98 15.13
C THR A 134 -20.37 19.39 14.69
N GLU A 135 -19.10 19.74 14.93
CA GLU A 135 -18.51 21.02 14.53
C GLU A 135 -18.53 21.24 13.01
N ASP A 136 -18.35 20.19 12.21
CA ASP A 136 -18.38 20.31 10.74
C ASP A 136 -19.77 20.68 10.23
N MET A 137 -20.81 20.19 10.92
CA MET A 137 -22.20 20.50 10.61
C MET A 137 -22.55 21.92 11.03
N VAL A 138 -22.14 22.34 12.23
CA VAL A 138 -22.29 23.74 12.68
C VAL A 138 -21.60 24.69 11.72
N ARG A 139 -20.35 24.40 11.33
CA ARG A 139 -19.59 25.21 10.36
C ARG A 139 -20.29 25.27 9.00
N THR A 140 -20.86 24.15 8.54
CA THR A 140 -21.61 24.13 7.27
C THR A 140 -22.90 24.94 7.37
N ALA A 141 -23.66 24.82 8.45
CA ALA A 141 -24.88 25.61 8.67
C ALA A 141 -24.57 27.12 8.71
N LEU A 142 -23.54 27.53 9.45
CA LEU A 142 -23.10 28.92 9.55
C LEU A 142 -22.48 29.50 8.27
N SER A 143 -22.21 28.67 7.25
CA SER A 143 -21.80 29.15 5.92
C SER A 143 -22.95 29.77 5.13
N TYR A 144 -24.20 29.55 5.56
CA TYR A 144 -25.40 30.14 4.97
C TYR A 144 -25.83 31.41 5.73
N PRO A 145 -26.57 32.34 5.09
CA PRO A 145 -27.02 33.56 5.74
C PRO A 145 -27.88 33.31 6.98
N GLU A 146 -27.79 34.19 7.97
CA GLU A 146 -28.62 34.14 9.17
C GLU A 146 -30.13 34.14 8.82
N GLY A 147 -30.93 33.38 9.57
CA GLY A 147 -32.36 33.20 9.36
C GLY A 147 -32.72 32.20 8.25
N THR A 148 -31.75 31.66 7.51
CA THR A 148 -32.01 30.63 6.49
C THR A 148 -32.59 29.38 7.14
N ARG A 149 -33.67 28.82 6.58
CA ARG A 149 -34.31 27.63 7.14
C ARG A 149 -33.46 26.39 6.85
N MET A 150 -33.35 25.51 7.84
CA MET A 150 -32.69 24.22 7.71
C MET A 150 -33.44 23.10 8.43
N ALA A 151 -33.22 21.87 8.00
CA ALA A 151 -33.76 20.67 8.60
C ALA A 151 -32.66 19.63 8.75
N VAL A 152 -32.65 18.98 9.92
CA VAL A 152 -31.79 17.84 10.22
C VAL A 152 -32.60 16.57 9.93
N LEU A 153 -32.10 15.77 8.98
CA LEU A 153 -32.77 14.61 8.43
C LEU A 153 -31.86 13.38 8.54
N ILE A 154 -32.47 12.20 8.58
CA ILE A 154 -31.75 10.92 8.42
C ILE A 154 -32.47 10.05 7.40
N ASP A 155 -31.71 9.22 6.67
CA ASP A 155 -32.28 8.15 5.88
C ASP A 155 -32.71 7.01 6.80
N ILE A 156 -33.94 6.52 6.62
CA ILE A 156 -34.52 5.51 7.52
C ILE A 156 -33.97 4.13 7.16
N ARG A 157 -33.32 3.46 8.12
CA ARG A 157 -32.92 2.07 8.00
C ARG A 157 -33.85 1.19 8.83
N VAL A 158 -34.59 0.31 8.16
CA VAL A 158 -35.49 -0.65 8.81
C VAL A 158 -34.73 -1.96 9.01
N PRO A 159 -34.60 -2.48 10.25
CA PRO A 159 -34.01 -3.80 10.50
C PRO A 159 -34.80 -4.92 9.82
N GLU A 160 -34.12 -5.99 9.37
CA GLU A 160 -34.77 -7.13 8.69
C GLU A 160 -35.90 -7.79 9.49
N SER A 161 -35.88 -7.65 10.82
CA SER A 161 -36.90 -8.19 11.73
C SER A 161 -38.18 -7.36 11.83
N ARG A 162 -38.28 -6.23 11.12
CA ARG A 162 -39.39 -5.28 11.25
C ARG A 162 -39.92 -4.83 9.91
N THR A 163 -41.20 -4.49 9.87
CA THR A 163 -41.80 -3.77 8.76
C THR A 163 -41.58 -2.26 8.91
N PHE A 164 -41.68 -1.51 7.81
CA PHE A 164 -41.58 -0.06 7.85
C PHE A 164 -42.64 0.56 8.79
N ASP A 165 -43.87 0.04 8.79
CA ASP A 165 -44.94 0.51 9.68
C ASP A 165 -44.60 0.34 11.17
N GLN A 166 -44.00 -0.81 11.54
CA GLN A 166 -43.55 -1.06 12.91
C GLN A 166 -42.44 -0.08 13.31
N GLN A 167 -41.53 0.24 12.39
CA GLN A 167 -40.47 1.23 12.65
C GLN A 167 -41.05 2.64 12.84
N LEU A 168 -42.03 3.04 12.04
CA LEU A 168 -42.75 4.30 12.21
C LEU A 168 -43.48 4.40 13.56
N GLU A 169 -44.05 3.30 14.04
CA GLU A 169 -44.68 3.26 15.36
C GLU A 169 -43.66 3.47 16.50
N ILE A 170 -42.46 2.93 16.35
CA ILE A 170 -41.37 3.14 17.32
C ILE A 170 -40.96 4.61 17.34
N TYR A 171 -40.74 5.20 16.16
CA TYR A 171 -40.42 6.62 16.07
C TYR A 171 -41.50 7.53 16.68
N MET A 172 -42.78 7.18 16.52
CA MET A 172 -43.88 7.90 17.19
C MET A 172 -43.82 7.79 18.71
N LYS A 173 -43.47 6.61 19.25
CA LYS A 173 -43.32 6.41 20.71
C LYS A 173 -42.11 7.15 21.27
N GLU A 174 -41.07 7.33 20.47
CA GLU A 174 -39.88 8.13 20.80
C GLU A 174 -40.12 9.64 20.67
N GLY A 175 -41.25 10.05 20.08
CA GLY A 175 -41.69 11.44 20.01
C GLY A 175 -41.49 12.10 18.63
N TYR A 176 -40.96 11.37 17.65
CA TYR A 176 -40.89 11.87 16.27
C TYR A 176 -42.29 11.88 15.65
N SER A 177 -42.58 12.93 14.87
CA SER A 177 -43.92 13.14 14.30
C SER A 177 -43.95 13.31 12.79
N ARG A 178 -42.80 13.56 12.15
CA ARG A 178 -42.73 14.01 10.76
C ARG A 178 -41.66 13.26 9.98
N LEU A 179 -41.97 13.05 8.70
CA LEU A 179 -41.05 12.54 7.68
C LEU A 179 -40.94 13.57 6.55
N GLU A 180 -39.88 13.46 5.77
CA GLU A 180 -39.69 14.17 4.51
C GLU A 180 -39.71 13.16 3.35
N LYS A 181 -40.42 13.51 2.27
CA LYS A 181 -40.43 12.75 1.02
C LYS A 181 -40.51 13.71 -0.16
N ASN A 182 -39.52 13.64 -1.05
CA ASN A 182 -39.46 14.46 -2.28
C ASN A 182 -39.64 15.99 -2.04
N GLY A 183 -39.18 16.51 -0.90
CA GLY A 183 -39.32 17.92 -0.53
C GLY A 183 -40.55 18.26 0.31
N GLU A 184 -41.50 17.34 0.49
CA GLU A 184 -42.70 17.55 1.29
C GLU A 184 -42.58 16.92 2.68
N PHE A 185 -43.05 17.67 3.69
CA PHE A 185 -43.11 17.18 5.06
C PHE A 185 -44.49 16.59 5.35
N ILE A 186 -44.51 15.34 5.77
CA ILE A 186 -45.71 14.55 6.06
C ILE A 186 -45.70 14.06 7.50
N THR A 187 -46.86 14.03 8.15
CA THR A 187 -47.00 13.50 9.51
C THR A 187 -47.00 11.98 9.49
N ILE A 188 -46.34 11.33 10.44
CA ILE A 188 -46.29 9.86 10.52
C ILE A 188 -47.70 9.27 10.66
N SER A 189 -48.58 9.90 11.45
CA SER A 189 -49.98 9.50 11.61
C SER A 189 -50.76 9.50 10.28
N ASP A 190 -50.53 10.51 9.45
CA ASP A 190 -51.21 10.67 8.17
C ASP A 190 -50.74 9.61 7.17
N LEU A 191 -49.45 9.28 7.18
CA LEU A 191 -48.91 8.22 6.34
C LEU A 191 -49.49 6.85 6.73
N ARG A 192 -49.52 6.52 8.03
CA ARG A 192 -50.07 5.24 8.51
C ARG A 192 -51.56 5.10 8.21
N SER A 193 -52.34 6.17 8.30
CA SER A 193 -53.78 6.15 7.98
C SER A 193 -54.09 5.93 6.50
N LYS A 194 -53.20 6.40 5.59
CA LYS A 194 -53.34 6.24 4.14
C LYS A 194 -52.81 4.89 3.62
N GLY A 195 -52.11 4.13 4.46
CA GLY A 195 -51.43 2.90 4.11
C GLY A 195 -49.92 3.11 4.01
N THR A 196 -49.18 2.47 4.91
CA THR A 196 -47.72 2.52 4.94
C THR A 196 -47.15 1.69 3.77
N PRO A 197 -46.22 2.23 2.96
CA PRO A 197 -45.55 1.46 1.92
C PRO A 197 -44.71 0.31 2.49
N ASP A 198 -44.40 -0.68 1.64
CA ASP A 198 -43.58 -1.82 2.04
C ASP A 198 -42.10 -1.45 2.25
N SER A 199 -41.61 -0.42 1.56
CA SER A 199 -40.22 0.05 1.64
C SER A 199 -40.12 1.46 2.24
N PRO A 200 -39.09 1.74 3.07
CA PRO A 200 -38.74 3.09 3.53
C PRO A 200 -38.14 3.99 2.44
N ASP A 201 -37.89 3.48 1.22
CA ASP A 201 -37.20 4.23 0.17
C ASP A 201 -37.85 5.58 -0.13
N GLY A 202 -37.01 6.62 -0.13
CA GLY A 202 -37.41 8.00 -0.35
C GLY A 202 -38.11 8.68 0.83
N TYR A 203 -38.23 8.02 1.98
CA TYR A 203 -38.64 8.64 3.24
C TYR A 203 -37.44 8.91 4.14
N ARG A 204 -37.38 10.13 4.66
CA ARG A 204 -36.39 10.58 5.63
C ARG A 204 -37.07 10.97 6.93
N LEU A 205 -36.51 10.60 8.07
CA LEU A 205 -37.02 11.02 9.37
C LEU A 205 -36.55 12.46 9.65
N LEU A 206 -37.47 13.31 10.08
CA LEU A 206 -37.16 14.67 10.50
C LEU A 206 -36.81 14.70 11.98
N ILE A 207 -35.56 15.06 12.30
CA ILE A 207 -35.06 15.16 13.67
C ILE A 207 -35.40 16.55 14.25
N ASP A 208 -34.95 17.62 13.58
CA ASP A 208 -35.28 18.99 14.00
C ASP A 208 -35.38 19.96 12.80
N ARG A 209 -36.10 21.07 13.00
CA ARG A 209 -36.17 22.21 12.09
C ARG A 209 -35.70 23.47 12.81
N LEU A 210 -34.74 24.11 12.19
CA LEU A 210 -33.98 25.21 12.78
C LEU A 210 -33.86 26.33 11.73
N SER A 211 -33.46 27.51 12.19
CA SER A 211 -32.94 28.56 11.32
C SER A 211 -31.47 28.76 11.61
N VAL A 212 -30.67 29.04 10.59
CA VAL A 212 -29.26 29.37 10.76
C VAL A 212 -29.13 30.58 11.67
N SER A 213 -28.41 30.44 12.77
CA SER A 213 -28.12 31.50 13.73
C SER A 213 -26.76 31.23 14.37
N ASP A 214 -26.01 32.29 14.64
CA ASP A 214 -24.73 32.27 15.36
C ASP A 214 -24.92 32.37 16.89
N ASN A 215 -26.17 32.45 17.37
CA ASN A 215 -26.49 32.45 18.78
C ASN A 215 -26.08 31.12 19.44
N LYS A 216 -25.43 31.20 20.60
CA LYS A 216 -24.96 30.04 21.37
C LYS A 216 -26.07 29.03 21.69
N ASP A 217 -27.27 29.51 22.00
CA ASP A 217 -28.40 28.63 22.34
C ASP A 217 -28.86 27.82 21.11
N GLU A 218 -28.91 28.45 19.93
CA GLU A 218 -29.26 27.79 18.67
C GLU A 218 -28.15 26.83 18.20
N ILE A 219 -26.88 27.19 18.41
CA ILE A 219 -25.75 26.29 18.15
C ILE A 219 -25.79 25.06 19.06
N SER A 220 -26.10 25.23 20.34
CA SER A 220 -26.28 24.12 21.28
C SER A 220 -27.42 23.20 20.83
N ARG A 221 -28.57 23.79 20.46
CA ARG A 221 -29.72 23.03 19.96
C ARG A 221 -29.42 22.28 18.67
N LEU A 222 -28.69 22.90 17.73
CA LEU A 222 -28.24 22.22 16.51
C LEU A 222 -27.31 21.05 16.87
N THR A 223 -26.37 21.26 17.79
CA THR A 223 -25.44 20.21 18.24
C THR A 223 -26.19 19.01 18.82
N ASP A 224 -27.16 19.25 19.71
CA ASP A 224 -27.99 18.19 20.31
C ASP A 224 -28.82 17.46 19.24
N SER A 225 -29.37 18.20 18.28
CA SER A 225 -30.14 17.63 17.16
C SER A 225 -29.27 16.76 16.25
N VAL A 226 -28.02 17.16 16.02
CA VAL A 226 -27.04 16.40 15.24
C VAL A 226 -26.61 15.13 15.98
N GLU A 227 -26.39 15.20 17.29
CA GLU A 227 -26.09 14.00 18.08
C GLU A 227 -27.23 13.00 18.04
N THR A 228 -28.47 13.48 18.17
CA THR A 228 -29.69 12.68 18.02
C THR A 228 -29.76 12.07 16.61
N ALA A 229 -29.49 12.87 15.57
CA ALA A 229 -29.50 12.39 14.20
C ALA A 229 -28.42 11.32 13.95
N TYR A 230 -27.22 11.47 14.50
CA TYR A 230 -26.20 10.43 14.39
C TYR A 230 -26.58 9.15 15.12
N TYR A 231 -27.25 9.25 16.27
CA TYR A 231 -27.72 8.08 17.00
C TYR A 231 -28.79 7.31 16.20
N GLU A 232 -29.82 8.00 15.74
CA GLU A 232 -30.93 7.39 14.98
C GLU A 232 -30.54 7.00 13.55
N GLY A 233 -29.68 7.78 12.91
CA GLY A 233 -29.22 7.62 11.54
C GLY A 233 -28.02 6.68 11.39
N HIS A 234 -27.63 5.95 12.45
CA HIS A 234 -26.49 5.04 12.44
C HIS A 234 -25.20 5.69 11.91
N ASP A 235 -24.80 6.77 12.59
CA ASP A 235 -23.62 7.59 12.27
C ASP A 235 -23.70 8.35 10.95
N GLU A 236 -24.89 8.49 10.36
CA GLU A 236 -25.16 9.32 9.19
C GLU A 236 -26.23 10.37 9.48
N CYS A 237 -26.08 11.55 8.87
CA CYS A 237 -27.03 12.64 8.98
C CYS A 237 -27.01 13.48 7.71
N ILE A 238 -28.14 14.11 7.42
CA ILE A 238 -28.33 15.01 6.28
C ILE A 238 -28.79 16.36 6.80
N ILE A 239 -28.16 17.45 6.37
CA ILE A 239 -28.70 18.80 6.55
C ILE A 239 -29.24 19.29 5.21
N LYS A 240 -30.52 19.65 5.21
CA LYS A 240 -31.19 20.28 4.07
C LYS A 240 -31.41 21.77 4.38
N ILE A 241 -30.89 22.65 3.54
CA ILE A 241 -30.92 24.10 3.73
C ILE A 241 -31.65 24.77 2.56
N TRP A 242 -32.64 25.60 2.86
CA TRP A 242 -33.43 26.34 1.88
C TRP A 242 -32.85 27.75 1.70
N GLY A 243 -31.78 27.83 0.90
CA GLY A 243 -31.12 29.09 0.55
C GLY A 243 -31.90 29.90 -0.50
N LYS A 244 -31.41 31.11 -0.80
CA LYS A 244 -31.99 31.96 -1.86
C LYS A 244 -31.78 31.38 -3.26
N ASP A 245 -30.70 30.64 -3.45
CA ASP A 245 -30.29 30.08 -4.74
C ASP A 245 -30.83 28.65 -4.98
N GLY A 246 -31.56 28.10 -4.00
CA GLY A 246 -32.17 26.77 -4.10
C GLY A 246 -32.06 25.97 -2.80
N VAL A 247 -32.39 24.69 -2.91
CA VAL A 247 -32.28 23.73 -1.81
C VAL A 247 -30.93 23.04 -1.90
N HIS A 248 -30.14 23.14 -0.83
CA HIS A 248 -28.84 22.50 -0.73
C HIS A 248 -28.91 21.35 0.27
N GLU A 249 -28.36 20.20 -0.12
CA GLU A 249 -28.29 19.00 0.71
C GLU A 249 -26.83 18.67 1.02
N HIS A 250 -26.52 18.50 2.30
CA HIS A 250 -25.20 18.13 2.79
C HIS A 250 -25.30 16.85 3.58
N GLN A 251 -24.54 15.84 3.18
CA GLN A 251 -24.47 14.55 3.87
C GLN A 251 -23.25 14.51 4.77
N PHE A 252 -23.44 14.02 5.99
CA PHE A 252 -22.42 13.90 7.00
C PHE A 252 -22.39 12.48 7.54
N SER A 253 -21.21 11.98 7.85
CA SER A 253 -21.04 10.68 8.50
C SER A 253 -19.90 10.70 9.51
N LYS A 254 -20.09 10.09 10.69
CA LYS A 254 -19.01 9.82 11.65
C LYS A 254 -18.11 8.67 11.21
N ARG A 255 -18.55 7.87 10.24
CA ARG A 255 -17.76 6.81 9.61
C ARG A 255 -16.85 7.39 8.53
N PHE A 256 -15.73 6.75 8.28
CA PHE A 256 -14.76 7.20 7.28
C PHE A 256 -15.23 6.76 5.89
N MET A 257 -16.18 7.47 5.30
CA MET A 257 -16.89 7.05 4.09
C MET A 257 -16.97 8.13 3.01
N ALA A 258 -17.10 7.70 1.77
CA ALA A 258 -17.47 8.52 0.61
C ALA A 258 -18.12 7.63 -0.45
N ASP A 259 -18.99 8.18 -1.30
CA ASP A 259 -19.68 7.46 -2.39
C ASP A 259 -20.40 6.18 -1.95
N GLY A 260 -20.92 6.16 -0.72
CA GLY A 260 -21.58 4.98 -0.13
C GLY A 260 -20.63 3.82 0.22
N MET A 261 -19.31 4.03 0.13
CA MET A 261 -18.28 3.08 0.51
C MET A 261 -17.59 3.49 1.80
N GLU A 262 -17.35 2.52 2.67
CA GLU A 262 -16.51 2.71 3.85
C GLU A 262 -15.04 2.47 3.52
N PHE A 263 -14.20 3.42 3.90
CA PHE A 263 -12.76 3.39 3.69
C PHE A 263 -12.05 2.96 4.96
N ARG A 264 -10.85 2.40 4.79
CA ARG A 264 -9.96 2.13 5.91
C ARG A 264 -9.27 3.41 6.33
N GLU A 265 -9.20 3.62 7.64
CA GLU A 265 -8.45 4.75 8.19
C GLU A 265 -6.95 4.58 7.94
N PRO A 266 -6.25 5.66 7.51
CA PRO A 266 -4.81 5.65 7.33
C PRO A 266 -4.08 5.21 8.60
N SER A 267 -3.16 4.26 8.44
CA SER A 267 -2.27 3.80 9.51
C SER A 267 -0.89 3.52 8.96
N ASP A 268 0.13 3.47 9.83
CA ASP A 268 1.50 3.16 9.42
C ASP A 268 1.60 1.83 8.64
N LEU A 269 0.80 0.83 9.06
CA LEU A 269 0.73 -0.48 8.40
C LEU A 269 0.16 -0.42 6.99
N MET A 270 -0.76 0.51 6.72
CA MET A 270 -1.36 0.71 5.39
C MET A 270 -0.33 1.16 4.36
N PHE A 271 0.70 1.89 4.80
CA PHE A 271 1.79 2.33 3.94
C PHE A 271 2.98 1.37 3.96
N ASN A 272 2.88 0.22 4.63
CA ASN A 272 3.96 -0.75 4.71
C ASN A 272 3.77 -1.87 3.68
N PHE A 273 4.49 -1.80 2.57
CA PHE A 273 4.45 -2.84 1.52
C PHE A 273 5.03 -4.19 1.96
N ASN A 274 5.71 -4.27 3.11
CA ASN A 274 6.14 -5.55 3.69
C ASN A 274 5.07 -6.21 4.56
N ASN A 275 4.00 -5.49 4.89
CA ASN A 275 2.87 -5.98 5.65
C ASN A 275 1.70 -6.28 4.69
N PRO A 276 1.03 -7.44 4.78
CA PRO A 276 -0.17 -7.73 3.96
C PRO A 276 -1.25 -6.64 4.03
N TYR A 277 -1.28 -5.85 5.09
CA TYR A 277 -2.21 -4.75 5.28
C TYR A 277 -2.01 -3.60 4.27
N GLY A 278 -0.76 -3.30 3.89
CA GLY A 278 -0.39 -2.25 2.94
C GLY A 278 0.20 -2.75 1.63
N ALA A 279 0.48 -4.06 1.53
CA ALA A 279 1.00 -4.68 0.33
C ALA A 279 -0.06 -4.76 -0.77
N CYS A 280 0.35 -4.48 -2.01
CA CYS A 280 -0.49 -4.73 -3.18
C CYS A 280 -0.87 -6.23 -3.23
N PRO A 281 -2.16 -6.59 -3.40
CA PRO A 281 -2.59 -7.99 -3.40
C PRO A 281 -2.13 -8.78 -4.62
N VAL A 282 -1.76 -8.10 -5.72
CA VAL A 282 -1.32 -8.76 -6.96
C VAL A 282 0.15 -9.14 -6.91
N CYS A 283 1.00 -8.22 -6.43
CA CYS A 283 2.45 -8.43 -6.38
C CYS A 283 2.97 -8.69 -4.96
N GLU A 284 2.10 -8.78 -3.96
CA GLU A 284 2.44 -9.01 -2.55
C GLU A 284 3.54 -8.07 -2.02
N GLY A 285 3.52 -6.81 -2.48
CA GLY A 285 4.49 -5.79 -2.08
C GLY A 285 5.86 -5.87 -2.78
N PHE A 286 6.06 -6.77 -3.75
CA PHE A 286 7.29 -6.84 -4.53
C PHE A 286 7.42 -5.75 -5.60
N GLY A 287 6.32 -5.06 -5.93
CA GLY A 287 6.29 -4.02 -6.97
C GLY A 287 6.48 -4.55 -8.40
N LYS A 288 6.59 -5.88 -8.56
CA LYS A 288 6.74 -6.57 -9.85
C LYS A 288 6.01 -7.90 -9.80
N VAL A 289 5.48 -8.29 -10.96
CA VAL A 289 4.89 -9.62 -11.17
C VAL A 289 5.73 -10.37 -12.19
N LEU A 290 5.80 -11.69 -12.05
CA LEU A 290 6.39 -12.53 -13.10
C LEU A 290 5.41 -12.57 -14.27
N GLY A 291 5.89 -12.20 -15.45
CA GLY A 291 5.12 -12.20 -16.68
C GLY A 291 5.99 -12.68 -17.84
N ILE A 292 5.35 -12.92 -18.98
CA ILE A 292 6.04 -13.31 -20.22
C ILE A 292 6.39 -12.03 -20.97
N SER A 293 7.67 -11.85 -21.29
CA SER A 293 8.13 -10.70 -22.08
C SER A 293 8.05 -11.03 -23.58
N GLU A 294 7.30 -10.22 -24.33
CA GLU A 294 7.24 -10.31 -25.80
C GLU A 294 8.63 -10.23 -26.43
N GLU A 295 9.51 -9.38 -25.90
CA GLU A 295 10.87 -9.20 -26.43
C GLU A 295 11.75 -10.44 -26.24
N LEU A 296 11.53 -11.21 -25.17
CA LEU A 296 12.26 -12.45 -24.94
C LEU A 296 11.72 -13.61 -25.79
N VAL A 297 10.39 -13.62 -26.02
CA VAL A 297 9.72 -14.63 -26.85
C VAL A 297 9.97 -14.37 -28.34
N ILE A 298 9.97 -13.11 -28.76
CA ILE A 298 10.11 -12.66 -30.15
C ILE A 298 11.25 -11.62 -30.23
N PRO A 299 12.50 -12.07 -30.10
CA PRO A 299 13.66 -11.17 -30.06
C PRO A 299 13.94 -10.50 -31.40
N ASN A 300 13.60 -11.15 -32.52
CA ASN A 300 13.72 -10.58 -33.86
C ASN A 300 12.35 -10.48 -34.52
N LYS A 301 11.77 -9.28 -34.49
CA LYS A 301 10.44 -8.99 -35.05
C LYS A 301 10.42 -8.95 -36.59
N THR A 302 11.58 -8.98 -37.26
CA THR A 302 11.65 -9.05 -38.74
C THR A 302 11.46 -10.47 -39.27
N LEU A 303 11.48 -11.49 -38.42
CA LEU A 303 11.23 -12.87 -38.80
C LEU A 303 9.72 -13.15 -38.78
N SER A 304 9.29 -14.02 -39.69
CA SER A 304 7.96 -14.62 -39.65
C SER A 304 7.91 -15.82 -38.70
N VAL A 305 6.70 -16.27 -38.34
CA VAL A 305 6.51 -17.49 -37.54
C VAL A 305 7.18 -18.69 -38.22
N TYR A 306 7.05 -18.80 -39.53
CA TYR A 306 7.70 -19.85 -40.32
C TYR A 306 9.23 -19.82 -40.20
N GLN A 307 9.81 -18.62 -40.14
CA GLN A 307 11.25 -18.38 -39.97
C GLN A 307 11.72 -18.37 -38.51
N ASN A 308 10.97 -18.97 -37.59
CA ASN A 308 11.34 -19.11 -36.17
C ASN A 308 11.35 -17.79 -35.38
N ALA A 309 10.40 -16.88 -35.64
CA ALA A 309 10.22 -15.67 -34.84
C ALA A 309 9.95 -15.95 -33.35
N VAL A 310 9.21 -17.02 -33.05
CA VAL A 310 8.88 -17.44 -31.67
C VAL A 310 10.01 -18.31 -31.13
N LYS A 311 10.92 -17.70 -30.36
CA LYS A 311 12.18 -18.33 -29.92
C LYS A 311 11.98 -19.58 -29.07
N CYS A 312 10.95 -19.62 -28.22
CA CYS A 312 10.70 -20.76 -27.34
C CYS A 312 10.21 -22.02 -28.07
N TRP A 313 9.80 -21.91 -29.34
CA TRP A 313 9.44 -23.04 -30.19
C TRP A 313 10.63 -23.58 -31.00
N ASN A 314 11.82 -23.03 -30.83
CA ASN A 314 13.01 -23.47 -31.55
C ASN A 314 13.58 -24.76 -30.93
N GLY A 315 14.09 -25.65 -31.79
CA GLY A 315 14.67 -26.94 -31.38
C GLY A 315 13.74 -28.12 -31.65
N GLU A 316 14.28 -29.34 -31.55
CA GLU A 316 13.62 -30.55 -32.07
C GLU A 316 12.25 -30.83 -31.43
N LYS A 317 12.14 -30.66 -30.11
CA LYS A 317 10.92 -30.98 -29.36
C LYS A 317 9.88 -29.86 -29.37
N MET A 318 10.30 -28.61 -29.20
CA MET A 318 9.35 -27.49 -29.10
C MET A 318 8.83 -27.04 -30.47
N ASN A 319 9.50 -27.43 -31.56
CA ASN A 319 9.08 -27.14 -32.93
C ASN A 319 7.71 -27.76 -33.28
N GLU A 320 7.23 -28.75 -32.53
CA GLU A 320 5.87 -29.30 -32.65
C GLU A 320 4.79 -28.21 -32.54
N TRP A 321 4.96 -27.22 -31.65
CA TRP A 321 4.03 -26.09 -31.50
C TRP A 321 3.99 -25.19 -32.74
N LYS A 322 5.16 -24.94 -33.34
CA LYS A 322 5.26 -24.21 -34.60
C LYS A 322 4.60 -24.98 -35.75
N GLN A 323 4.85 -26.30 -35.84
CA GLN A 323 4.25 -27.15 -36.88
C GLN A 323 2.73 -27.22 -36.74
N HIS A 324 2.22 -27.30 -35.51
CA HIS A 324 0.79 -27.27 -35.25
C HIS A 324 0.16 -25.95 -35.71
N LEU A 325 0.78 -24.81 -35.39
CA LEU A 325 0.32 -23.51 -35.90
C LEU A 325 0.33 -23.44 -37.43
N ILE A 326 1.37 -23.94 -38.09
CA ILE A 326 1.44 -24.01 -39.56
C ILE A 326 0.28 -24.84 -40.13
N HIS A 327 -0.10 -25.93 -39.47
CA HIS A 327 -1.19 -26.80 -39.90
C HIS A 327 -2.57 -26.13 -39.75
N VAL A 328 -2.80 -25.40 -38.66
CA VAL A 328 -4.10 -24.74 -38.39
C VAL A 328 -4.23 -23.37 -39.06
N ALA A 329 -3.12 -22.73 -39.43
CA ALA A 329 -3.10 -21.38 -40.01
C ALA A 329 -4.04 -21.16 -41.21
N PRO A 330 -4.19 -22.11 -42.17
CA PRO A 330 -5.12 -21.95 -43.29
C PRO A 330 -6.59 -21.83 -42.87
N HIS A 331 -7.01 -22.51 -41.80
CA HIS A 331 -8.38 -22.45 -41.30
C HIS A 331 -8.73 -21.09 -40.69
N PHE A 332 -7.71 -20.38 -40.19
CA PHE A 332 -7.86 -19.08 -39.53
C PHE A 332 -7.31 -17.91 -40.36
N ASN A 333 -6.89 -18.17 -41.60
CA ASN A 333 -6.27 -17.20 -42.51
C ASN A 333 -5.07 -16.43 -41.87
N PHE A 334 -4.26 -17.13 -41.07
CA PHE A 334 -3.10 -16.53 -40.39
C PHE A 334 -1.86 -16.53 -41.30
N PRO A 335 -1.20 -15.39 -41.54
CA PRO A 335 -0.11 -15.29 -42.53
C PRO A 335 1.25 -15.71 -41.95
N ILE A 336 1.53 -17.02 -41.96
CA ILE A 336 2.74 -17.63 -41.35
C ILE A 336 4.08 -17.13 -41.90
N HIS A 337 4.12 -16.55 -43.10
CA HIS A 337 5.32 -16.04 -43.76
C HIS A 337 5.50 -14.52 -43.62
N THR A 338 4.53 -13.82 -43.02
CA THR A 338 4.64 -12.37 -42.78
C THR A 338 5.54 -12.11 -41.57
N PRO A 339 6.50 -11.17 -41.66
CA PRO A 339 7.29 -10.74 -40.51
C PRO A 339 6.42 -10.34 -39.33
N TYR A 340 6.82 -10.69 -38.11
CA TYR A 340 6.03 -10.41 -36.90
C TYR A 340 5.68 -8.93 -36.74
N MET A 341 6.60 -8.03 -37.12
CA MET A 341 6.38 -6.58 -37.08
C MET A 341 5.24 -6.11 -37.99
N ASP A 342 5.00 -6.81 -39.10
CA ASP A 342 3.99 -6.46 -40.12
C ASP A 342 2.63 -7.10 -39.84
N LEU A 343 2.51 -7.94 -38.81
CA LEU A 343 1.23 -8.52 -38.39
C LEU A 343 0.30 -7.46 -37.80
N THR A 344 -1.00 -7.58 -38.09
CA THR A 344 -2.03 -6.76 -37.45
C THR A 344 -2.14 -7.08 -35.97
N GLN A 345 -2.70 -6.18 -35.16
CA GLN A 345 -2.91 -6.46 -33.73
C GLN A 345 -3.76 -7.71 -33.52
N SER A 346 -4.83 -7.91 -34.30
CA SER A 346 -5.65 -9.12 -34.24
C SER A 346 -4.90 -10.41 -34.56
N GLN A 347 -3.93 -10.36 -35.49
CA GLN A 347 -3.06 -11.50 -35.80
C GLN A 347 -2.05 -11.76 -34.68
N LYS A 348 -1.51 -10.70 -34.06
CA LYS A 348 -0.65 -10.82 -32.87
C LYS A 348 -1.43 -11.41 -31.70
N ASP A 349 -2.64 -10.94 -31.46
CA ASP A 349 -3.52 -11.44 -30.40
C ASP A 349 -3.86 -12.91 -30.63
N PHE A 350 -4.15 -13.32 -31.88
CA PHE A 350 -4.34 -14.73 -32.22
C PHE A 350 -3.09 -15.57 -32.00
N LEU A 351 -1.90 -15.07 -32.35
CA LEU A 351 -0.65 -15.78 -32.11
C LEU A 351 -0.37 -15.95 -30.61
N TRP A 352 -0.63 -14.92 -29.81
CA TRP A 352 -0.37 -14.90 -28.37
C TRP A 352 -1.42 -15.66 -27.57
N HIS A 353 -2.70 -15.26 -27.69
CA HIS A 353 -3.79 -15.74 -26.87
C HIS A 353 -4.53 -16.93 -27.48
N GLY A 354 -4.38 -17.14 -28.78
CA GLY A 354 -5.09 -18.20 -29.50
C GLY A 354 -6.59 -17.91 -29.66
N ASN A 355 -7.37 -18.98 -29.79
CA ASN A 355 -8.82 -19.00 -29.82
C ASN A 355 -9.33 -20.33 -29.23
N SER A 356 -10.62 -20.68 -29.44
CA SER A 356 -11.20 -21.93 -28.94
C SER A 356 -10.57 -23.22 -29.50
N HIS A 357 -9.83 -23.15 -30.60
CA HIS A 357 -9.26 -24.31 -31.30
C HIS A 357 -7.73 -24.36 -31.27
N TRP A 358 -7.07 -23.25 -30.91
CA TRP A 358 -5.62 -23.13 -30.82
C TRP A 358 -5.25 -22.30 -29.60
N GLU A 359 -4.32 -22.77 -28.78
CA GLU A 359 -4.07 -22.14 -27.47
C GLU A 359 -3.06 -20.97 -27.49
N GLY A 360 -2.41 -20.71 -28.62
CA GLY A 360 -1.42 -19.64 -28.76
C GLY A 360 -0.13 -19.86 -27.96
N ILE A 361 0.69 -18.81 -27.90
CA ILE A 361 1.90 -18.75 -27.07
C ILE A 361 1.55 -18.86 -25.57
N ASP A 362 0.42 -18.29 -25.14
CA ASP A 362 -0.04 -18.40 -23.75
C ASP A 362 -0.35 -19.85 -23.37
N GLY A 363 -0.93 -20.62 -24.29
CA GLY A 363 -1.13 -22.07 -24.14
C GLY A 363 0.17 -22.82 -23.93
N PHE A 364 1.20 -22.49 -24.72
CA PHE A 364 2.54 -23.06 -24.55
C PHE A 364 3.11 -22.78 -23.16
N PHE A 365 2.98 -21.56 -22.64
CA PHE A 365 3.46 -21.25 -21.29
C PHE A 365 2.60 -21.88 -20.18
N ARG A 366 1.27 -21.99 -20.36
CA ARG A 366 0.41 -22.78 -19.45
C ARG A 366 0.82 -24.25 -19.43
N TRP A 367 1.17 -24.81 -20.58
CA TRP A 367 1.68 -26.17 -20.68
C TRP A 367 3.05 -26.32 -19.99
N ILE A 368 3.98 -25.38 -20.16
CA ILE A 368 5.25 -25.34 -19.40
C ILE A 368 4.98 -25.31 -17.90
N ASP A 369 4.01 -24.52 -17.45
CA ASP A 369 3.67 -24.40 -16.03
C ASP A 369 3.14 -25.69 -15.43
N SER A 370 2.40 -26.49 -16.22
CA SER A 370 1.99 -27.83 -15.81
C SER A 370 3.15 -28.84 -15.69
N ARG A 371 4.33 -28.53 -16.26
CA ARG A 371 5.50 -29.42 -16.33
C ARG A 371 6.73 -28.90 -15.57
N GLN A 372 6.51 -28.04 -14.58
CA GLN A 372 7.60 -27.58 -13.70
C GLN A 372 8.17 -28.68 -12.80
N ASP A 373 7.70 -29.93 -12.87
CA ASP A 373 8.34 -31.08 -12.23
C ASP A 373 9.76 -31.33 -12.78
N LYS A 374 10.03 -30.99 -14.05
CA LYS A 374 11.34 -31.20 -14.69
C LYS A 374 12.17 -29.92 -14.76
N ILE A 375 13.44 -30.01 -14.38
CA ILE A 375 14.39 -28.89 -14.33
C ILE A 375 14.48 -28.14 -15.67
N GLN A 376 14.50 -28.85 -16.79
CA GLN A 376 14.56 -28.27 -18.14
C GLN A 376 13.44 -27.26 -18.45
N PHE A 377 12.23 -27.47 -17.92
CA PHE A 377 11.10 -26.55 -18.12
C PHE A 377 11.15 -25.36 -17.16
N ARG A 378 11.77 -25.51 -15.99
CA ARG A 378 12.07 -24.39 -15.08
C ARG A 378 13.10 -23.44 -15.69
N VAL A 379 14.16 -23.98 -16.30
CA VAL A 379 15.20 -23.19 -16.98
C VAL A 379 14.66 -22.50 -18.23
N MET A 380 13.69 -23.10 -18.92
CA MET A 380 13.05 -22.48 -20.09
C MET A 380 12.11 -21.32 -19.72
N LYS A 381 11.55 -21.32 -18.50
CA LYS A 381 10.70 -20.24 -17.98
C LYS A 381 11.49 -19.09 -17.35
N ALA A 382 12.60 -19.42 -16.69
CA ALA A 382 13.51 -18.44 -16.05
C ALA A 382 14.30 -17.65 -17.10
#